data_AF-A0A524QQW6-F1
#
_entry.id   AF-A0A524QQW6-F1
#
_cell.length_a   1.000
_cell.length_b   1.000
_cell.length_c   1.000
_cell.angle_alpha   90.00
_cell.angle_beta   90.00
_cell.angle_gamma   90.00
#
_symmetry.space_group_name_H-M   'P 1'
#
loop_
_entity.id
_entity.type
_entity.pdbx_description
1 polymer ?
#
loop_
_entity_poly.entity_id
_entity_poly.type
_entity_poly.pdbx_seq_one_letter_code
_entity_poly.pdbx_strand_id
1 'polypeptide(L)' 'SEIPVWPALAAFLWAKGVSWTALLKAVPLEEGAMSMMIMRTADHLNQIVGLRRSHPELAETASEAIPLIFREPVWM' A
#
# COMPACT_ATOMS: atom_id res chain seq x y z
N SER A 1 -20.68 -10.91 4.71
CA SER A 1 -19.28 -11.34 4.86
C SER A 1 -18.51 -10.19 5.48
N GLU A 2 -17.68 -10.45 6.48
CA GLU A 2 -16.83 -9.41 7.08
C GLU A 2 -15.67 -9.08 6.15
N ILE A 3 -15.31 -7.80 6.05
CA ILE A 3 -14.16 -7.36 5.26
C ILE A 3 -12.89 -7.65 6.07
N PRO A 4 -11.91 -8.38 5.52
CA PRO A 4 -10.68 -8.66 6.24
C PRO A 4 -9.87 -7.37 6.49
N VAL A 5 -9.38 -7.21 7.73
CA VAL A 5 -8.55 -6.05 8.15
C VAL A 5 -7.08 -6.21 7.73
N TRP A 6 -6.61 -7.45 7.50
CA TRP A 6 -5.20 -7.73 7.26
C TRP A 6 -4.57 -6.98 6.06
N PRO A 7 -5.26 -6.66 4.94
CA PRO A 7 -4.62 -5.93 3.84
C PRO A 7 -4.26 -4.50 4.26
N ALA A 8 -5.14 -3.84 5.02
CA ALA A 8 -4.89 -2.51 5.57
C ALA A 8 -3.74 -2.54 6.57
N LEU A 9 -3.68 -3.57 7.43
CA LEU A 9 -2.56 -3.76 8.36
C LEU A 9 -1.24 -3.96 7.62
N ALA A 10 -1.21 -4.80 6.59
CA ALA A 10 -0.01 -5.07 5.80
C ALA A 10 0.51 -3.80 5.11
N ALA A 11 -0.37 -3.05 4.44
CA ALA A 11 -0.01 -1.79 3.80
C ALA A 11 0.48 -0.74 4.82
N PHE A 12 -0.14 -0.67 6.00
CA PHE A 12 0.28 0.23 7.08
C PHE A 12 1.67 -0.12 7.63
N LEU A 13 1.91 -1.39 7.97
CA LEU A 13 3.21 -1.86 8.47
C LEU A 13 4.31 -1.62 7.42
N TRP A 14 3.99 -1.88 6.15
CA TRP A 14 4.88 -1.57 5.05
C TRP A 14 5.15 -0.06 4.96
N ALA A 15 4.15 0.80 4.94
CA ALA A 15 4.37 2.26 4.92
C ALA A 15 5.18 2.76 6.13
N LYS A 16 5.12 2.07 7.27
CA LYS A 16 5.90 2.39 8.49
C LYS A 16 7.36 1.93 8.46
N GLY A 17 7.83 1.33 7.37
CA GLY A 17 9.23 0.96 7.21
C GLY A 17 9.59 -0.42 7.76
N VAL A 18 8.60 -1.26 8.11
CA VAL A 18 8.85 -2.66 8.49
C VAL A 18 9.59 -3.36 7.35
N SER A 19 10.57 -4.20 7.69
CA SER A 19 11.33 -4.97 6.69
C SER A 19 10.46 -6.02 6.02
N TRP A 20 10.78 -6.36 4.76
CA TRP A 20 9.99 -7.32 3.99
C TRP A 20 9.83 -8.68 4.70
N THR A 21 10.93 -9.22 5.22
CA THR A 21 10.92 -10.46 5.99
C THR A 21 10.07 -10.37 7.26
N ALA A 22 10.05 -9.23 7.94
CA ALA A 22 9.22 -9.05 9.13
C ALA A 22 7.73 -8.90 8.77
N LEU A 23 7.43 -8.22 7.66
CA LEU A 23 6.06 -8.09 7.15
C LEU A 23 5.45 -9.45 6.81
N LEU A 24 6.16 -10.31 6.07
CA LEU A 24 5.71 -11.66 5.70
C LEU A 24 5.51 -12.59 6.92
N LYS A 25 6.23 -12.34 8.02
CA LYS A 25 6.01 -13.04 9.30
C LYS A 25 4.78 -12.53 10.04
N ALA A 26 4.52 -11.23 9.99
CA ALA A 26 3.38 -10.61 10.68
C ALA A 26 2.06 -10.86 9.95
N VAL A 27 2.08 -10.89 8.62
CA VAL A 27 0.92 -11.17 7.77
C VAL A 27 1.30 -12.33 6.83
N PRO A 28 0.95 -13.58 7.18
CA PRO A 28 1.36 -14.77 6.45
C PRO A 28 0.60 -14.87 5.13
N LEU A 29 1.12 -14.19 4.13
CA LEU A 29 0.68 -14.21 2.75
C LEU A 29 1.88 -14.61 1.88
N GLU A 30 1.64 -15.32 0.79
CA GLU A 30 2.71 -15.62 -0.16
C GLU A 30 3.34 -14.34 -0.69
N GLU A 31 4.65 -14.35 -0.90
CA GLU A 31 5.42 -13.17 -1.26
C GLU A 31 4.87 -12.46 -2.50
N GLY A 32 4.60 -13.20 -3.58
CA GLY A 32 4.02 -12.65 -4.79
C GLY A 32 2.63 -12.05 -4.58
N ALA A 33 1.82 -12.64 -3.70
CA ALA A 33 0.51 -12.10 -3.35
C ALA A 33 0.62 -10.81 -2.50
N MET A 34 1.60 -10.74 -1.59
CA MET A 34 1.92 -9.51 -0.84
C MET A 34 2.35 -8.40 -1.79
N SER A 35 3.27 -8.68 -2.72
CA SER A 35 3.73 -7.72 -3.72
C SER A 35 2.59 -7.23 -4.60
N MET A 36 1.75 -8.13 -5.11
CA MET A 36 0.57 -7.74 -5.90
C MET A 36 -0.42 -6.89 -5.10
N MET A 37 -0.65 -7.20 -3.82
CA MET A 37 -1.56 -6.44 -2.97
C MET A 37 -1.05 -5.00 -2.77
N ILE A 38 0.24 -4.83 -2.49
CA ILE A 38 0.86 -3.51 -2.34
C ILE A 38 0.84 -2.75 -3.67
N MET A 39 1.17 -3.41 -4.78
CA MET A 39 1.14 -2.80 -6.12
C MET A 39 -0.25 -2.27 -6.49
N ARG A 40 -1.31 -3.06 -6.23
CA ARG A 40 -2.70 -2.62 -6.46
C ARG A 40 -3.10 -1.47 -5.54
N THR A 41 -2.60 -1.46 -4.30
CA THR A 41 -2.83 -0.35 -3.37
C THR A 41 -2.20 0.94 -3.92
N ALA A 42 -0.98 0.87 -4.45
CA ALA A 42 -0.32 1.99 -5.11
C ALA A 42 -1.08 2.45 -6.38
N ASP A 43 -1.57 1.53 -7.20
CA ASP A 43 -2.39 1.85 -8.37
C ASP A 43 -3.68 2.59 -7.97
N HIS A 44 -4.40 2.10 -6.95
CA HIS A 44 -5.59 2.78 -6.44
C HIS A 44 -5.28 4.17 -5.89
N LEU A 45 -4.17 4.35 -5.18
CA LEU A 45 -3.73 5.68 -4.74
C LEU A 45 -3.46 6.60 -5.93
N ASN A 46 -2.81 6.11 -7.00
CA ASN A 46 -2.60 6.87 -8.23
C ASN A 46 -3.94 7.29 -8.89
N GLN A 47 -4.94 6.41 -8.90
CA GLN A 47 -6.29 6.77 -9.38
C GLN A 47 -6.90 7.90 -8.53
N ILE A 48 -6.71 7.86 -7.20
CA ILE A 48 -7.19 8.90 -6.27
C ILE A 48 -6.45 10.24 -6.50
N VAL A 49 -5.14 10.22 -6.78
CA VAL A 49 -4.37 11.43 -7.15
C VAL A 49 -5.01 12.14 -8.36
N GLY A 50 -5.57 11.38 -9.30
CA GLY A 50 -6.29 11.93 -10.46
C GLY A 50 -7.51 12.80 -10.11
N LEU A 51 -8.04 12.71 -8.89
CA LEU A 51 -9.19 13.48 -8.41
C LEU A 51 -8.86 14.89 -7.94
N ARG A 52 -7.61 15.38 -8.11
CA ARG A 52 -7.12 16.66 -7.59
C ARG A 52 -8.01 17.87 -7.89
N ARG A 53 -8.76 17.87 -9.01
CA ARG A 53 -9.69 18.97 -9.34
C ARG A 53 -10.93 19.02 -8.46
N SER A 54 -11.47 17.88 -8.05
CA SER A 54 -12.69 17.79 -7.25
C SER A 54 -12.41 17.54 -5.76
N HIS A 55 -11.32 16.85 -5.42
CA HIS A 55 -10.95 16.48 -4.06
C HIS A 55 -9.45 16.70 -3.83
N PRO A 56 -8.99 17.97 -3.72
CA PRO A 56 -7.56 18.30 -3.65
C PRO A 56 -6.85 17.69 -2.43
N GLU A 57 -7.45 17.76 -1.24
CA GLU A 57 -6.86 17.22 0.01
C GLU A 57 -6.68 15.70 -0.04
N LEU A 58 -7.67 15.00 -0.62
CA LEU A 58 -7.62 13.55 -0.79
C LEU A 58 -6.52 13.15 -1.79
N ALA A 59 -6.42 13.88 -2.90
CA ALA A 59 -5.38 13.65 -3.90
C ALA A 59 -3.97 13.95 -3.37
N GLU A 60 -3.82 14.97 -2.52
CA GLU A 60 -2.56 15.29 -1.84
C GLU A 60 -2.15 14.16 -0.89
N THR A 61 -3.07 13.74 -0.01
CA THR A 61 -2.82 12.62 0.92
C THR A 61 -2.42 11.34 0.18
N ALA A 62 -3.09 11.01 -0.94
CA ALA A 62 -2.74 9.85 -1.75
C ALA A 62 -1.36 9.98 -2.39
N SER A 63 -1.01 11.17 -2.87
CA SER A 63 0.30 11.46 -3.45
C SER A 63 1.43 11.28 -2.44
N GLU A 64 1.21 11.65 -1.18
CA GLU A 64 2.19 11.47 -0.09
C GLU A 64 2.35 10.01 0.34
N ALA A 65 1.28 9.21 0.26
CA ALA A 65 1.30 7.81 0.68
C ALA A 65 2.04 6.88 -0.29
N ILE A 66 1.94 7.13 -1.60
CA ILE A 66 2.58 6.35 -2.67
C ILE A 66 4.07 6.07 -2.42
N PRO A 67 4.95 7.07 -2.20
CA PRO A 67 6.37 6.82 -2.01
C PRO A 67 6.70 6.03 -0.73
N LEU A 68 5.80 5.97 0.26
CA LEU A 68 6.01 5.19 1.48
C LEU A 68 5.91 3.68 1.24
N ILE A 69 5.16 3.28 0.21
CA ILE A 69 4.93 1.86 -0.13
C ILE A 69 5.69 1.41 -1.39
N PHE A 70 6.15 2.35 -2.23
CA PHE A 70 7.09 2.09 -3.34
C PHE A 70 8.53 1.93 -2.82
N ARG A 71 8.79 0.77 -2.20
CA ARG A 71 10.11 0.39 -1.66
C ARG A 71 10.49 -1.00 -2.16
N GLU A 72 11.78 -1.32 -2.19
CA GLU A 72 12.24 -2.69 -2.47
C GLU A 72 11.66 -3.66 -1.43
N PRO A 73 11.20 -4.87 -1.82
CA PRO A 73 11.30 -5.48 -3.16
C PRO A 73 10.07 -5.26 -4.06
N VAL A 74 9.07 -4.49 -3.61
CA VAL A 74 7.82 -4.29 -4.36
C VAL A 74 8.07 -3.50 -5.65
N TRP A 75 9.07 -2.61 -5.62
CA TRP A 75 9.50 -1.81 -6.76
C TRP A 75 11.02 -1.80 -6.87
N MET A 76 11.51 -1.82 -8.11
CA MET A 76 12.92 -1.77 -8.50
C MET A 76 13.11 -0.70 -9.57
#